data_AF-A0A091GXD6-F1
#
_entry.id   AF-A0A091GXD6-F1
#
_cell.length_a   1.000
_cell.length_b   1.000
_cell.length_c   1.000
_cell.angle_alpha   90.00
_cell.angle_beta   90.00
_cell.angle_gamma   90.00
#
_symmetry.space_group_name_H-M   'P 1'
#
loop_
_entity.id
_entity.type
_entity.pdbx_description
1 polymer ?
#
loop_
_entity_poly.entity_id
_entity_poly.type
_entity_poly.pdbx_seq_one_letter_code
_entity_poly.pdbx_strand_id
1 'polypeptide(L)'
;CENCVELLFVRGAGNCLECDTPLRKCNFRIQLFEDPAVDKEVEIRKKVLKIYNKREDDFDSLNDYNDYLEEIEEIVFNLTNNVDVENTKKKMELYQKENKEVIQKNKMKLMREQEELEAALEVERQENEQKRLLIQKEEQLQQMMKRKNKQALLDELESSSLPASLLLAQHKDRSTQLEMQVEKPKPVKPVTFSTGIKMGQPISLAPVQKLEETLYEYQPLQVETHGPQVPEPEMLGRLGYLSHVRAASPQDVAGGYTSSLACYRALQDAFSGLLWHP
;
A
#
# COMPACT_ATOMS: atom_id res chain seq x y z
N CYS A 1 -13.74 12.66 -21.26
CA CYS A 1 -13.91 13.21 -19.91
C CYS A 1 -15.32 12.91 -19.38
N GLU A 2 -15.52 12.76 -18.07
CA GLU A 2 -16.84 12.46 -17.50
C GLU A 2 -17.88 13.54 -17.83
N ASN A 3 -17.52 14.82 -17.67
CA ASN A 3 -18.37 15.96 -18.04
C ASN A 3 -18.83 15.89 -19.51
N CYS A 4 -17.96 15.44 -20.41
CA CYS A 4 -18.23 15.30 -21.84
C CYS A 4 -19.31 14.23 -22.07
N VAL A 5 -19.22 13.11 -21.35
CA VAL A 5 -20.21 12.02 -21.42
C VAL A 5 -21.55 12.46 -20.85
N GLU A 6 -21.55 13.19 -19.73
CA GLU A 6 -22.78 13.70 -19.13
C GLU A 6 -23.49 14.72 -20.02
N LEU A 7 -22.75 15.62 -20.67
CA LEU A 7 -23.30 16.66 -21.53
C LEU A 7 -23.80 16.12 -22.88
N LEU A 8 -23.03 15.22 -23.52
CA LEU A 8 -23.35 14.72 -24.87
C LEU A 8 -24.35 13.56 -24.86
N PHE A 9 -24.39 12.77 -23.78
CA PHE A 9 -25.22 11.57 -23.67
C PHE A 9 -26.32 11.70 -22.61
N VAL A 10 -26.88 12.91 -22.43
CA VAL A 10 -27.98 13.20 -21.49
C VAL A 10 -29.17 12.25 -21.69
N ARG A 11 -29.50 11.92 -22.95
CA ARG A 11 -30.57 10.98 -23.31
C ARG A 11 -30.16 9.51 -23.23
N GLY A 12 -28.96 9.20 -22.73
CA GLY A 12 -28.45 7.84 -22.55
C GLY A 12 -27.82 7.19 -23.79
N ALA A 13 -27.98 7.77 -24.97
CA ALA A 13 -27.36 7.34 -26.23
C ALA A 13 -27.12 8.55 -27.14
N GLY A 14 -26.12 8.43 -28.01
CA GLY A 14 -25.71 9.46 -28.96
C GLY A 14 -24.68 8.90 -29.94
N ASN A 15 -24.31 9.68 -30.95
CA ASN A 15 -23.31 9.24 -31.94
C ASN A 15 -21.94 9.82 -31.60
N CYS A 16 -20.88 9.08 -31.96
CA CYS A 16 -19.53 9.62 -31.94
C CYS A 16 -19.42 10.80 -32.91
N LEU A 17 -18.83 11.92 -32.46
CA LEU A 17 -18.72 13.13 -33.28
C LEU A 17 -17.69 13.02 -34.42
N GLU A 18 -16.79 12.04 -34.36
CA GLU A 18 -15.75 11.85 -35.37
C GLU A 18 -16.12 10.80 -36.42
N CYS A 19 -16.74 9.70 -35.99
CA CYS A 19 -16.99 8.52 -36.85
C CYS A 19 -18.47 8.09 -36.91
N ASP A 20 -19.38 8.88 -36.32
CA ASP A 20 -20.83 8.68 -36.30
C ASP A 20 -21.30 7.31 -35.78
N THR A 21 -20.42 6.60 -35.07
CA THR A 21 -20.74 5.30 -34.47
C THR A 21 -21.74 5.49 -33.33
N PRO A 22 -22.84 4.73 -33.28
CA PRO A 22 -23.81 4.84 -32.20
C PRO A 22 -23.22 4.33 -30.88
N LEU A 23 -23.13 5.21 -29.88
CA LEU A 23 -22.58 4.95 -28.56
C LEU A 23 -23.68 5.07 -27.48
N ARG A 24 -23.62 4.20 -26.48
CA ARG A 24 -24.50 4.25 -25.30
C ARG A 24 -23.72 4.75 -24.10
N LYS A 25 -24.37 5.52 -23.23
CA LYS A 25 -23.76 6.04 -21.99
C LYS A 25 -23.14 4.91 -21.15
N CYS A 26 -23.80 3.74 -21.11
CA CYS A 26 -23.35 2.55 -20.37
C CYS A 26 -22.08 1.90 -20.94
N ASN A 27 -21.70 2.21 -22.18
CA ASN A 27 -20.51 1.64 -22.82
C ASN A 27 -19.26 2.47 -22.53
N PHE A 28 -19.41 3.70 -22.04
CA PHE A 28 -18.28 4.51 -21.59
C PHE A 28 -17.72 3.93 -20.30
N ARG A 29 -16.40 3.92 -20.21
CA ARG A 29 -15.65 3.41 -19.07
C ARG A 29 -14.81 4.52 -18.49
N ILE A 30 -14.47 4.37 -17.22
CA ILE A 30 -13.55 5.27 -16.55
C ILE A 30 -12.18 5.05 -17.19
N GLN A 31 -11.62 6.13 -17.73
CA GLN A 31 -10.27 6.16 -18.28
C GLN A 31 -9.29 6.04 -17.11
N LEU A 32 -8.45 5.01 -17.11
CA LEU A 32 -7.47 4.79 -16.05
C LEU A 32 -6.11 5.40 -16.40
N PHE A 33 -5.79 5.49 -17.69
CA PHE A 33 -4.53 6.00 -18.20
C PHE A 33 -4.76 7.23 -19.07
N GLU A 34 -3.81 8.18 -19.07
CA GLU A 34 -3.92 9.37 -19.91
C GLU A 34 -3.93 9.05 -21.41
N ASP A 35 -3.24 7.97 -21.81
CA ASP A 35 -3.20 7.46 -23.18
C ASP A 35 -4.34 6.45 -23.44
N PRO A 36 -5.30 6.78 -24.35
CA PRO A 36 -6.37 5.86 -24.74
C PRO A 36 -5.88 4.56 -25.40
N ALA A 37 -4.70 4.55 -26.02
CA ALA A 37 -4.13 3.36 -26.65
C ALA A 37 -3.74 2.31 -25.58
N VAL A 38 -3.16 2.77 -24.47
CA VAL A 38 -2.81 1.92 -23.33
C VAL A 38 -4.08 1.34 -22.69
N ASP A 39 -5.12 2.16 -22.48
CA ASP A 39 -6.41 1.67 -21.98
C ASP A 39 -7.01 0.59 -22.89
N LYS A 40 -6.97 0.81 -24.21
CA LYS A 40 -7.43 -0.17 -25.21
C LYS A 40 -6.65 -1.48 -25.10
N GLU A 41 -5.32 -1.42 -25.06
CA GLU A 41 -4.44 -2.60 -24.95
C GLU A 41 -4.71 -3.36 -23.65
N VAL A 42 -4.76 -2.68 -22.51
CA VAL A 42 -5.00 -3.28 -21.19
C VAL A 42 -6.33 -4.02 -21.16
N GLU A 43 -7.38 -3.45 -21.74
CA GLU A 43 -8.68 -4.11 -21.84
C GLU A 43 -8.66 -5.37 -22.72
N ILE A 44 -7.96 -5.29 -23.85
CA ILE A 44 -7.80 -6.42 -24.76
C ILE A 44 -6.99 -7.52 -24.07
N ARG A 45 -5.85 -7.19 -23.46
CA ARG A 45 -5.02 -8.13 -22.71
C ARG A 45 -5.83 -8.82 -21.60
N LYS A 46 -6.65 -8.08 -20.83
CA LYS A 46 -7.56 -8.67 -19.84
C LYS A 46 -8.54 -9.69 -20.43
N LYS A 47 -9.06 -9.45 -21.64
CA LYS A 47 -9.96 -10.40 -22.32
C LYS A 47 -9.21 -11.62 -22.83
N VAL A 48 -8.02 -11.41 -23.42
CA VAL A 48 -7.18 -12.49 -23.93
C VAL A 48 -6.74 -13.40 -22.78
N LEU A 49 -6.18 -12.86 -21.70
CA LEU A 49 -5.73 -13.63 -20.53
C LEU A 49 -6.85 -14.37 -19.80
N LYS A 50 -8.11 -13.97 -19.99
CA LYS A 50 -9.27 -14.71 -19.45
C LYS A 50 -9.51 -16.03 -20.19
N ILE A 51 -9.06 -16.13 -21.44
CA ILE A 51 -9.11 -17.33 -22.28
C ILE A 51 -7.75 -18.04 -22.25
N TYR A 52 -6.66 -17.29 -22.37
CA TYR A 52 -5.29 -17.75 -22.32
C TYR A 52 -4.76 -17.69 -20.88
N ASN A 53 -5.20 -18.64 -20.05
CA ASN A 53 -4.94 -18.65 -18.61
C ASN A 53 -4.07 -19.83 -18.16
N LYS A 54 -3.21 -20.35 -19.04
CA LYS A 54 -2.20 -21.35 -18.67
C LYS A 54 -1.05 -20.67 -17.93
N ARG A 55 -0.51 -21.33 -16.91
CA ARG A 55 0.67 -20.88 -16.16
C ARG A 55 1.90 -21.66 -16.60
N GLU A 56 3.09 -21.22 -16.21
CA GLU A 56 4.35 -21.92 -16.46
C GLU A 56 4.29 -23.40 -16.04
N ASP A 57 3.66 -23.70 -14.90
CA ASP A 57 3.43 -25.07 -14.39
C ASP A 57 2.63 -25.98 -15.35
N ASP A 58 1.90 -25.42 -16.31
CA ASP A 58 1.09 -26.17 -17.27
C ASP A 58 1.91 -26.59 -18.52
N PHE A 59 3.21 -26.25 -18.57
CA PHE A 59 4.11 -26.55 -19.69
C PHE A 59 5.29 -27.42 -19.24
N ASP A 60 5.79 -28.26 -20.15
CA ASP A 60 6.93 -29.15 -19.89
C ASP A 60 8.28 -28.42 -19.95
N SER A 61 8.35 -27.29 -20.67
CA SER A 61 9.56 -26.49 -20.81
C SER A 61 9.28 -24.99 -20.76
N LEU A 62 10.28 -24.24 -20.29
CA LEU A 62 10.22 -22.78 -20.25
C LEU A 62 10.12 -22.17 -21.66
N ASN A 63 10.70 -22.83 -22.68
CA ASN A 63 10.61 -22.35 -24.06
C ASN A 63 9.16 -22.41 -24.56
N ASP A 64 8.44 -23.51 -24.30
CA ASP A 64 7.03 -23.63 -24.71
C ASP A 64 6.15 -22.58 -24.02
N TYR A 65 6.46 -22.27 -22.76
CA TYR A 65 5.77 -21.19 -22.04
C TYR A 65 6.08 -19.81 -22.62
N ASN A 66 7.33 -19.53 -22.98
CA ASN A 66 7.71 -18.27 -23.61
C ASN A 66 7.08 -18.11 -25.01
N ASP A 67 7.08 -19.16 -25.81
CA ASP A 67 6.40 -19.17 -27.12
C ASP A 67 4.89 -18.93 -26.97
N TYR A 68 4.28 -19.48 -25.91
CA TYR A 68 2.89 -19.23 -25.56
C TYR A 68 2.63 -17.76 -25.15
N LEU A 69 3.53 -17.14 -24.39
CA LEU A 69 3.43 -15.72 -24.04
C LEU A 69 3.58 -14.82 -25.28
N GLU A 70 4.49 -15.16 -26.20
CA GLU A 70 4.66 -14.45 -27.46
C GLU A 70 3.39 -14.54 -28.33
N GLU A 71 2.74 -15.71 -28.39
CA GLU A 71 1.47 -15.88 -29.09
C GLU A 71 0.36 -14.97 -28.50
N ILE A 72 0.33 -14.81 -27.17
CA ILE A 72 -0.60 -13.89 -26.50
C ILE A 72 -0.32 -12.45 -26.92
N GLU A 73 0.95 -12.03 -26.94
CA GLU A 73 1.32 -10.67 -27.34
C GLU A 73 1.01 -10.39 -28.80
N GLU A 74 1.21 -11.36 -29.71
CA GLU A 74 0.80 -11.25 -31.11
C GLU A 74 -0.73 -11.04 -31.23
N ILE A 75 -1.52 -11.79 -30.47
CA ILE A 75 -2.99 -11.65 -30.42
C ILE A 75 -3.38 -10.27 -29.90
N VAL A 76 -2.76 -9.81 -28.80
CA VAL A 76 -3.02 -8.50 -28.20
C VAL A 76 -2.66 -7.38 -29.17
N PHE A 77 -1.49 -7.46 -29.81
CA PHE A 77 -1.02 -6.49 -30.79
C PHE A 77 -1.98 -6.38 -31.99
N ASN A 78 -2.37 -7.51 -32.57
CA ASN A 78 -3.30 -7.57 -33.71
C ASN A 78 -4.65 -6.93 -33.37
N LEU A 79 -5.22 -7.27 -32.21
CA LEU A 79 -6.50 -6.70 -31.76
C LEU A 79 -6.39 -5.22 -31.38
N THR A 80 -5.25 -4.78 -30.84
CA THR A 80 -5.03 -3.37 -30.44
C THR A 80 -4.86 -2.49 -31.67
N ASN A 81 -4.12 -2.94 -32.68
CA ASN A 81 -3.88 -2.17 -33.91
C ASN A 81 -4.91 -2.39 -35.01
N ASN A 82 -5.93 -3.22 -34.75
CA ASN A 82 -6.95 -3.64 -35.71
C ASN A 82 -6.36 -4.32 -36.96
N VAL A 83 -5.27 -5.06 -36.80
CA VAL A 83 -4.64 -5.88 -37.85
C VAL A 83 -5.22 -7.29 -37.76
N ASP A 84 -5.65 -7.83 -38.89
CA ASP A 84 -6.15 -9.22 -39.03
C ASP A 84 -7.19 -9.69 -37.98
N VAL A 85 -8.05 -8.76 -37.54
CA VAL A 85 -8.97 -8.95 -36.41
C VAL A 85 -9.88 -10.17 -36.55
N GLU A 86 -10.35 -10.48 -37.76
CA GLU A 86 -11.24 -11.63 -37.97
C GLU A 86 -10.54 -12.96 -37.75
N ASN A 87 -9.32 -13.13 -38.28
CA ASN A 87 -8.58 -14.37 -38.13
C ASN A 87 -8.09 -14.54 -36.69
N THR A 88 -7.62 -13.47 -36.05
CA THR A 88 -7.23 -13.48 -34.63
C THR A 88 -8.41 -13.90 -33.75
N LYS A 89 -9.61 -13.35 -33.98
CA LYS A 89 -10.82 -13.75 -33.24
C LYS A 89 -11.20 -15.20 -33.47
N LYS A 90 -11.15 -15.70 -34.71
CA LYS A 90 -11.40 -17.12 -35.02
C LYS A 90 -10.41 -18.04 -34.31
N LYS A 91 -9.12 -17.67 -34.28
CA LYS A 91 -8.06 -18.41 -33.57
C LYS A 91 -8.36 -18.48 -32.07
N MET A 92 -8.74 -17.35 -31.46
CA MET A 92 -9.13 -17.31 -30.05
C MET A 92 -10.39 -18.15 -29.76
N GLU A 93 -11.40 -18.12 -30.62
CA GLU A 93 -12.63 -18.93 -30.47
C GLU A 93 -12.35 -20.42 -30.56
N LEU A 94 -11.49 -20.83 -31.52
CA LEU A 94 -11.07 -22.22 -31.66
C LEU A 94 -10.31 -22.68 -30.41
N TYR A 95 -9.33 -21.88 -29.96
CA TYR A 95 -8.57 -22.17 -28.75
C TYR A 95 -9.48 -22.29 -27.53
N GLN A 96 -10.44 -21.38 -27.37
CA GLN A 96 -11.41 -21.39 -26.28
C GLN A 96 -12.28 -22.66 -26.30
N LYS A 97 -12.67 -23.12 -27.48
CA LYS A 97 -13.49 -24.33 -27.65
C LYS A 97 -12.69 -25.59 -27.32
N GLU A 98 -11.45 -25.68 -27.78
CA GLU A 98 -10.57 -26.83 -27.57
C GLU A 98 -10.06 -26.93 -26.12
N ASN A 99 -9.77 -25.80 -25.49
CA ASN A 99 -9.19 -25.73 -24.15
C ASN A 99 -10.24 -25.44 -23.05
N LYS A 100 -11.54 -25.56 -23.35
CA LYS A 100 -12.63 -25.14 -22.45
C LYS A 100 -12.49 -25.69 -21.01
N GLU A 101 -12.17 -26.97 -20.87
CA GLU A 101 -12.04 -27.62 -19.57
C GLU A 101 -10.82 -27.12 -18.79
N VAL A 102 -9.68 -26.96 -19.47
CA VAL A 102 -8.44 -26.41 -18.90
C VAL A 102 -8.67 -24.99 -18.42
N ILE A 103 -9.30 -24.15 -19.25
CA ILE A 103 -9.62 -22.77 -18.92
C ILE A 103 -10.50 -22.71 -17.68
N GLN A 104 -11.53 -23.56 -17.60
CA GLN A 104 -12.43 -23.59 -16.46
C GLN A 104 -11.72 -24.06 -15.18
N LYS A 105 -10.86 -25.08 -15.27
CA LYS A 105 -10.05 -25.56 -14.14
C LYS A 105 -9.11 -24.47 -13.61
N ASN A 106 -8.39 -23.80 -14.50
CA ASN A 106 -7.46 -22.73 -14.14
C ASN A 106 -8.19 -21.52 -13.54
N LYS A 107 -9.39 -21.21 -14.07
CA LYS A 107 -10.25 -20.19 -13.47
C LYS A 107 -10.70 -20.54 -12.05
N MET A 108 -11.09 -21.79 -11.81
CA MET A 108 -11.46 -22.24 -10.45
C MET A 108 -10.26 -22.20 -9.49
N LYS A 109 -9.07 -22.58 -9.96
CA LYS A 109 -7.83 -22.49 -9.18
C LYS A 109 -7.54 -21.03 -8.78
N LEU A 110 -7.59 -20.09 -9.73
CA LEU A 110 -7.39 -18.67 -9.47
C LEU A 110 -8.41 -18.10 -8.47
N MET A 111 -9.69 -18.46 -8.61
CA MET A 111 -10.73 -18.00 -7.68
C MET A 111 -10.47 -18.48 -6.26
N ARG A 112 -10.04 -19.73 -6.10
CA ARG A 112 -9.71 -20.30 -4.79
C ARG A 112 -8.48 -19.63 -4.17
N GLU A 113 -7.43 -19.42 -4.95
CA GLU A 113 -6.22 -18.71 -4.50
C GLU A 113 -6.57 -17.27 -4.06
N GLN A 114 -7.45 -16.59 -4.79
CA GLN A 114 -7.94 -15.26 -4.43
C GLN A 114 -8.75 -15.26 -3.13
N GLU A 115 -9.66 -16.23 -2.94
CA GLU A 115 -10.43 -16.38 -1.70
C GLU A 115 -9.52 -16.68 -0.49
N GLU A 116 -8.51 -17.53 -0.67
CA GLU A 116 -7.53 -17.85 0.37
C GLU A 116 -6.69 -16.61 0.75
N LEU A 117 -6.26 -15.81 -0.23
CA LEU A 117 -5.54 -14.55 -0.01
C LEU A 117 -6.41 -13.52 0.74
N GLU A 118 -7.66 -13.33 0.31
CA GLU A 118 -8.60 -12.41 0.96
C GLU A 118 -8.87 -12.81 2.41
N ALA A 119 -9.03 -14.11 2.68
CA ALA A 119 -9.18 -14.63 4.04
C ALA A 119 -7.94 -14.36 4.91
N ALA A 120 -6.73 -14.53 4.37
CA ALA A 120 -5.49 -14.25 5.09
C ALA A 120 -5.35 -12.75 5.43
N LEU A 121 -5.63 -11.86 4.48
CA LEU A 121 -5.61 -10.42 4.69
C LEU A 121 -6.63 -9.97 5.75
N GLU A 122 -7.80 -10.61 5.79
CA GLU A 122 -8.82 -10.29 6.79
C GLU A 122 -8.41 -10.73 8.20
N VAL A 123 -7.77 -11.89 8.33
CA VAL A 123 -7.20 -12.33 9.61
C VAL A 123 -6.12 -11.36 10.09
N GLU A 124 -5.21 -10.96 9.21
CA GLU A 124 -4.15 -9.99 9.54
C GLU A 124 -4.73 -8.64 9.99
N ARG A 125 -5.77 -8.15 9.29
CA ARG A 125 -6.48 -6.92 9.64
C ARG A 125 -7.08 -7.01 11.06
N GLN A 126 -7.74 -8.12 11.38
CA GLN A 126 -8.35 -8.34 12.68
C GLN A 126 -7.30 -8.44 13.80
N GLU A 127 -6.19 -9.13 13.56
CA GLU A 127 -5.09 -9.20 14.53
C GLU A 127 -4.49 -7.82 14.81
N ASN A 128 -4.27 -7.01 13.76
CA ASN A 128 -3.73 -5.67 13.90
C ASN A 128 -4.70 -4.73 14.63
N GLU A 129 -6.01 -4.84 14.37
CA GLU A 129 -7.03 -4.10 15.11
C GLU A 129 -7.07 -4.51 16.58
N GLN A 130 -7.02 -5.80 16.88
CA GLN A 130 -6.97 -6.30 18.26
C GLN A 130 -5.73 -5.81 19.00
N LYS A 131 -4.54 -5.87 18.38
CA LYS A 131 -3.30 -5.33 18.95
C LYS A 131 -3.43 -3.84 19.26
N ARG A 132 -3.98 -3.06 18.33
CA ARG A 132 -4.20 -1.62 18.52
C ARG A 132 -5.15 -1.33 19.69
N LEU A 133 -6.24 -2.08 19.81
CA LEU A 133 -7.20 -1.94 20.91
C LEU A 133 -6.59 -2.33 22.26
N LEU A 134 -5.74 -3.36 22.29
CA LEU A 134 -5.03 -3.76 23.50
C LEU A 134 -4.07 -2.68 23.98
N ILE A 135 -3.23 -2.15 23.08
CA ILE A 135 -2.30 -1.05 23.39
C ILE A 135 -3.07 0.16 23.92
N GLN A 136 -4.17 0.55 23.27
CA GLN A 136 -4.98 1.68 23.71
C GLN A 136 -5.58 1.47 25.11
N LYS A 137 -6.05 0.25 25.41
CA LYS A 137 -6.56 -0.09 26.76
C LYS A 137 -5.45 -0.05 27.81
N GLU A 138 -4.26 -0.55 27.49
CA GLU A 138 -3.11 -0.51 28.38
C GLU A 138 -2.68 0.94 28.67
N GLU A 139 -2.59 1.78 27.66
CA GLU A 139 -2.31 3.22 27.81
C GLU A 139 -3.36 3.92 28.68
N GLN A 140 -4.65 3.65 28.46
CA GLN A 140 -5.74 4.19 29.29
C GLN A 140 -5.63 3.75 30.75
N LEU A 141 -5.34 2.47 30.99
CA LEU A 141 -5.12 1.95 32.35
C LEU A 141 -3.90 2.60 33.00
N GLN A 142 -2.78 2.74 32.29
CA GLN A 142 -1.59 3.42 32.80
C GLN A 142 -1.88 4.89 33.13
N GLN A 143 -2.61 5.61 32.28
CA GLN A 143 -3.03 6.99 32.55
C GLN A 143 -3.94 7.08 33.78
N MET A 144 -4.92 6.19 33.92
CA MET A 144 -5.78 6.15 35.10
C MET A 144 -4.99 5.84 36.38
N MET A 145 -4.05 4.90 36.34
CA MET A 145 -3.20 4.57 37.48
C MET A 145 -2.29 5.75 37.86
N LYS A 146 -1.68 6.44 36.87
CA LYS A 146 -0.91 7.68 37.11
C LYS A 146 -1.76 8.77 37.76
N ARG A 147 -3.01 8.96 37.30
CA ARG A 147 -3.95 9.92 37.90
C ARG A 147 -4.31 9.55 39.34
N LYS A 148 -4.64 8.28 39.61
CA LYS A 148 -4.94 7.79 40.96
C LYS A 148 -3.76 7.95 41.92
N ASN A 149 -2.55 7.60 41.48
CA ASN A 149 -1.34 7.78 42.30
C ASN A 149 -1.09 9.26 42.61
N LYS A 150 -1.21 10.14 41.61
CA LYS A 150 -1.09 11.59 41.80
C LYS A 150 -2.11 12.10 42.82
N GLN A 151 -3.36 11.65 42.73
CA GLN A 151 -4.42 12.06 43.64
C GLN A 151 -4.15 11.58 45.07
N ALA A 152 -3.75 10.31 45.25
CA ALA A 152 -3.38 9.77 46.56
C ALA A 152 -2.23 10.56 47.23
N LEU A 153 -1.23 10.99 46.47
CA LEU A 153 -0.17 11.86 46.98
C LEU A 153 -0.71 13.21 47.46
N LEU A 154 -1.62 13.81 46.70
CA LEU A 154 -2.24 15.10 47.08
C LEU A 154 -3.06 14.95 48.37
N ASP A 155 -3.87 13.90 48.48
CA ASP A 155 -4.70 13.63 49.66
C ASP A 155 -3.83 13.37 50.92
N GLU A 156 -2.69 12.67 50.76
CA GLU A 156 -1.74 12.41 51.84
C GLU A 156 -0.99 13.68 52.28
N LEU A 157 -0.64 14.57 51.34
CA LEU A 157 -0.08 15.89 51.64
C LEU A 157 -1.06 16.82 52.36
N GLU A 158 -2.36 16.69 52.07
CA GLU A 158 -3.42 17.51 52.70
C GLU A 158 -3.77 17.02 54.11
N SER A 159 -3.87 15.70 54.30
CA SER A 159 -4.37 15.10 55.55
C SER A 159 -3.29 14.79 56.59
N SER A 160 -2.03 14.62 56.19
CA SER A 160 -0.96 14.25 57.11
C SER A 160 -0.19 15.46 57.65
N SER A 161 0.28 15.36 58.90
CA SER A 161 1.11 16.37 59.55
C SER A 161 2.62 16.08 59.43
N LEU A 162 3.02 15.18 58.52
CA LEU A 162 4.40 14.82 58.30
C LEU A 162 5.10 15.86 57.41
N PRO A 163 6.44 16.03 57.52
CA PRO A 163 7.17 16.91 56.61
C PRO A 163 7.01 16.46 55.16
N ALA A 164 6.62 17.39 54.28
CA ALA A 164 6.37 17.12 52.86
C ALA A 164 7.57 16.41 52.17
N SER A 165 8.80 16.73 52.57
CA SER A 165 10.03 16.10 52.04
C SER A 165 10.05 14.57 52.20
N LEU A 166 9.50 14.05 53.31
CA LEU A 166 9.50 12.62 53.61
C LEU A 166 8.42 11.88 52.81
N LEU A 167 7.25 12.50 52.62
CA LEU A 167 6.15 11.95 51.82
C LEU A 167 6.51 11.88 50.33
N LEU A 168 7.18 12.91 49.80
CA LEU A 168 7.69 12.89 48.43
C LEU A 168 8.74 11.79 48.21
N ALA A 169 9.60 11.52 49.19
CA ALA A 169 10.59 10.45 49.11
C ALA A 169 9.90 9.07 49.05
N GLN A 170 8.95 8.80 49.95
CA GLN A 170 8.19 7.55 49.96
C GLN A 170 7.38 7.35 48.67
N HIS A 171 6.77 8.41 48.14
CA HIS A 171 6.03 8.33 46.89
C HIS A 171 6.93 8.05 45.67
N LYS A 172 8.14 8.61 45.64
CA LYS A 172 9.13 8.31 44.58
C LYS A 172 9.52 6.83 44.60
N ASP A 173 9.80 6.27 45.77
CA ASP A 173 10.17 4.86 45.93
C ASP A 173 9.00 3.93 45.55
N ARG A 174 7.76 4.32 45.87
CA ARG A 174 6.57 3.55 45.51
C ARG A 174 6.27 3.59 44.01
N SER A 175 6.51 4.74 43.36
CA SER A 175 6.31 4.92 41.93
C SER A 175 7.32 4.12 41.11
N THR A 176 8.61 4.13 41.50
CA THR A 176 9.66 3.33 40.83
C THR A 176 9.43 1.83 41.00
N GLN A 177 8.96 1.37 42.17
CA GLN A 177 8.58 -0.03 42.37
C GLN A 177 7.38 -0.48 41.52
N LEU A 178 6.42 0.42 41.26
CA LEU A 178 5.28 0.15 40.37
C LEU A 178 5.71 0.09 38.90
N GLU A 179 6.58 1.00 38.47
CA GLU A 179 7.13 1.01 37.09
C GLU A 179 7.96 -0.25 36.83
N MET A 180 8.82 -0.67 37.76
CA MET A 180 9.60 -1.92 37.66
C MET A 180 8.74 -3.20 37.62
N GLN A 181 7.52 -3.18 38.14
CA GLN A 181 6.57 -4.31 38.06
C GLN A 181 5.81 -4.35 36.73
N VAL A 182 5.69 -3.22 36.03
CA VAL A 182 5.04 -3.10 34.71
C VAL A 182 6.04 -3.36 33.57
N GLU A 183 7.32 -3.04 33.76
CA GLU A 183 8.40 -3.28 32.77
C GLU A 183 8.86 -4.72 32.62
N LYS A 184 8.40 -5.66 33.46
CA LYS A 184 8.54 -7.08 33.15
C LYS A 184 7.40 -7.44 32.20
N PRO A 185 7.64 -7.58 30.88
CA PRO A 185 6.66 -8.27 30.06
C PRO A 185 6.53 -9.65 30.70
N LYS A 186 5.33 -9.99 31.18
CA LYS A 186 5.01 -11.41 31.35
C LYS A 186 5.33 -12.03 29.99
N PRO A 187 6.20 -13.05 29.91
CA PRO A 187 6.35 -13.76 28.66
C PRO A 187 4.96 -14.25 28.33
N VAL A 188 4.33 -13.65 27.33
CA VAL A 188 3.16 -14.22 26.70
C VAL A 188 3.73 -15.46 26.01
N LYS A 189 3.87 -16.54 26.79
CA LYS A 189 4.04 -17.85 26.22
C LYS A 189 2.86 -17.97 25.25
N PRO A 190 3.08 -18.25 23.97
CA PRO A 190 1.97 -18.54 23.09
C PRO A 190 1.21 -19.69 23.74
N VAL A 191 0.00 -19.42 24.23
CA VAL A 191 -0.93 -20.46 24.66
C VAL A 191 -1.50 -21.05 23.37
N THR A 192 -0.62 -21.64 22.56
CA THR A 192 -1.04 -22.59 21.55
C THR A 192 -1.30 -23.89 22.29
N PHE A 193 -2.55 -24.13 22.69
CA PHE A 193 -3.14 -25.46 22.51
C PHE A 193 -4.66 -25.46 22.57
N SER A 194 -5.27 -25.72 21.41
CA SER A 194 -6.34 -26.70 21.13
C SER A 194 -7.38 -26.13 20.17
N THR A 195 -7.11 -26.33 18.87
CA THR A 195 -8.14 -26.56 17.84
C THR A 195 -9.11 -25.42 17.54
N GLY A 196 -8.64 -24.43 16.77
CA GLY A 196 -9.50 -23.58 15.92
C GLY A 196 -9.90 -24.25 14.59
N ILE A 197 -9.74 -25.58 14.48
CA ILE A 197 -10.09 -26.35 13.28
C ILE A 197 -11.58 -26.65 13.33
N LYS A 198 -12.34 -26.09 12.39
CA LYS A 198 -13.66 -26.64 12.03
C LYS A 198 -13.41 -28.06 11.50
N MET A 199 -13.82 -29.06 12.28
CA MET A 199 -13.75 -30.48 11.93
C MET A 199 -14.31 -30.72 10.52
N GLY A 200 -13.50 -31.26 9.60
CA GLY A 200 -14.01 -31.79 8.33
C GLY A 200 -13.13 -31.75 7.07
N GLN A 201 -11.96 -31.10 7.07
CA GLN A 201 -11.06 -31.14 5.91
C GLN A 201 -9.68 -31.72 6.24
N PRO A 202 -9.20 -32.74 5.51
CA PRO A 202 -7.83 -33.20 5.62
C PRO A 202 -6.90 -32.14 5.02
N ILE A 203 -6.19 -31.41 5.88
CA ILE A 203 -5.13 -30.50 5.48
C ILE A 203 -3.91 -31.37 5.13
N SER A 204 -3.47 -31.28 3.87
CA SER A 204 -2.24 -31.91 3.38
C SER A 204 -1.03 -31.37 4.16
N LEU A 205 -0.30 -32.26 4.83
CA LEU A 205 0.91 -31.96 5.60
C LEU A 205 2.18 -31.83 4.72
N ALA A 206 2.04 -31.34 3.49
CA ALA A 206 3.21 -30.98 2.70
C ALA A 206 3.93 -29.82 3.43
N PRO A 207 5.25 -29.91 3.66
CA PRO A 207 6.00 -28.80 4.23
C PRO A 207 5.82 -27.59 3.31
N VAL A 208 5.16 -26.54 3.82
CA VAL A 208 5.08 -25.26 3.13
C VAL A 208 6.52 -24.79 2.90
N GLN A 209 6.93 -24.69 1.65
CA GLN A 209 8.18 -24.03 1.28
C GLN A 209 8.06 -22.61 1.82
N LYS A 210 8.83 -22.29 2.86
CA LYS A 210 8.99 -20.91 3.32
C LYS A 210 9.66 -20.17 2.17
N LEU A 211 8.87 -19.48 1.35
CA LEU A 211 9.41 -18.41 0.55
C LEU A 211 9.95 -17.40 1.55
N GLU A 212 11.26 -17.22 1.59
CA GLU A 212 11.92 -16.18 2.36
C GLU A 212 11.63 -14.86 1.65
N GLU A 213 10.40 -14.36 1.80
CA GLU A 213 10.03 -13.03 1.35
C GLU A 213 10.82 -12.05 2.23
N THR A 214 11.88 -11.50 1.67
CA THR A 214 12.63 -10.44 2.32
C THR A 214 11.68 -9.28 2.57
N LEU A 215 11.54 -8.88 3.84
CA LEU A 215 10.81 -7.68 4.22
C LEU A 215 11.31 -6.52 3.37
N TYR A 216 10.38 -5.71 2.86
CA TYR A 216 10.72 -4.53 2.07
C TYR A 216 11.74 -3.66 2.84
N GLU A 217 12.97 -3.63 2.33
CA GLU A 217 14.00 -2.73 2.82
C GLU A 217 13.91 -1.45 2.00
N TYR A 218 13.54 -0.36 2.65
CA TYR A 218 13.45 0.94 1.99
C TYR A 218 14.83 1.35 1.49
N GLN A 219 15.01 1.36 0.18
CA GLN A 219 16.17 1.96 -0.46
C GLN A 219 15.82 3.41 -0.84
N PRO A 220 16.47 4.41 -0.23
CA PRO A 220 16.23 5.80 -0.59
C PRO A 220 16.57 6.02 -2.06
N LEU A 221 15.75 6.83 -2.75
CA LEU A 221 15.96 7.18 -4.14
C LEU A 221 17.34 7.86 -4.31
N GLN A 222 18.26 7.23 -5.03
CA GLN A 222 19.53 7.86 -5.41
C GLN A 222 19.30 8.67 -6.68
N VAL A 223 19.22 10.01 -6.53
CA VAL A 223 19.11 10.93 -7.67
C VAL A 223 20.52 11.33 -8.09
N GLU A 224 20.96 10.87 -9.26
CA GLU A 224 22.20 11.35 -9.87
C GLU A 224 21.97 12.75 -10.44
N THR A 225 22.39 13.77 -9.71
CA THR A 225 22.44 15.14 -10.22
C THR A 225 23.84 15.40 -10.76
N HIS A 226 23.99 15.67 -12.06
CA HIS A 226 25.28 16.07 -12.67
C HIS A 226 25.67 17.53 -12.37
N GLY A 227 25.06 18.15 -11.36
CA GLY A 227 25.33 19.51 -10.91
C GLY A 227 26.14 19.54 -9.62
N PRO A 228 26.52 20.75 -9.14
CA PRO A 228 27.13 20.90 -7.83
C PRO A 228 26.21 20.33 -6.73
N GLN A 229 26.79 19.76 -5.67
CA GLN A 229 25.99 19.22 -4.57
C GLN A 229 25.33 20.35 -3.78
N VAL A 230 24.05 20.17 -3.44
CA VAL A 230 23.32 21.09 -2.58
C VAL A 230 23.92 21.03 -1.17
N PRO A 231 24.22 22.17 -0.53
CA PRO A 231 24.73 22.18 0.84
C PRO A 231 23.70 21.61 1.83
N GLU A 232 24.17 20.81 2.78
CA GLU A 232 23.31 20.24 3.83
C GLU A 232 22.48 21.30 4.58
N PRO A 233 21.24 20.99 5.01
CA PRO A 233 20.34 21.96 5.66
C PRO A 233 20.96 22.68 6.88
N GLU A 234 21.83 21.99 7.62
CA GLU A 234 22.53 22.51 8.80
C GLU A 234 23.58 23.58 8.44
N MET A 235 24.12 23.52 7.23
CA MET A 235 25.18 24.41 6.75
C MET A 235 24.63 25.71 6.15
N LEU A 236 23.34 25.77 5.85
CA LEU A 236 22.69 26.95 5.24
C LEU A 236 22.83 28.23 6.08
N GLY A 237 22.76 28.09 7.41
CA GLY A 237 22.95 29.21 8.33
C GLY A 237 24.39 29.72 8.33
N ARG A 238 25.38 28.82 8.28
CA ARG A 238 26.81 29.17 8.29
C ARG A 238 27.27 29.79 6.97
N LEU A 239 26.71 29.32 5.86
CA LEU A 239 27.00 29.81 4.51
C LEU A 239 26.23 31.10 4.17
N GLY A 240 25.40 31.62 5.09
CA GLY A 240 24.70 32.89 4.93
C GLY A 240 23.46 32.84 4.04
N TYR A 241 23.06 31.66 3.55
CA TYR A 241 21.88 31.50 2.67
C TYR A 241 20.57 31.92 3.34
N LEU A 242 20.50 31.85 4.67
CA LEU A 242 19.32 32.25 5.44
C LEU A 242 19.19 33.77 5.65
N SER A 243 20.20 34.56 5.30
CA SER A 243 20.23 36.01 5.59
C SER A 243 19.14 36.81 4.87
N HIS A 244 18.67 36.31 3.71
CA HIS A 244 17.66 36.97 2.88
C HIS A 244 16.31 36.25 2.88
N VAL A 245 16.14 35.23 3.75
CA VAL A 245 14.92 34.44 3.84
C VAL A 245 14.08 34.93 5.03
N ARG A 246 12.77 35.08 4.81
CA ARG A 246 11.82 35.46 5.87
C ARG A 246 11.96 34.54 7.09
N ALA A 247 12.13 35.12 8.28
CA ALA A 247 12.14 34.37 9.53
C ALA A 247 10.77 33.74 9.81
N ALA A 248 10.76 32.50 10.31
CA ALA A 248 9.53 31.80 10.66
C ALA A 248 8.90 32.42 11.92
N SER A 249 7.59 32.71 11.87
CA SER A 249 6.83 33.10 13.07
C SER A 249 6.43 31.85 13.87
N PRO A 250 6.05 32.00 15.16
CA PRO A 250 5.58 30.85 15.97
C PRO A 250 4.39 30.10 15.37
N GLN A 251 3.51 30.80 14.63
CA GLN A 251 2.39 30.20 13.93
C GLN A 251 2.85 29.40 12.70
N ASP A 252 3.86 29.90 11.98
CA ASP A 252 4.44 29.22 10.83
C ASP A 252 5.14 27.92 11.25
N VAL A 253 5.85 27.93 12.39
CA VAL A 253 6.51 26.73 12.94
C VAL A 253 5.49 25.66 13.33
N ALA A 254 4.34 26.03 13.90
CA ALA A 254 3.26 25.09 14.20
C ALA A 254 2.64 24.48 12.92
N GLY A 255 2.72 25.19 11.80
CA GLY A 255 2.35 24.71 10.46
C GLY A 255 3.46 23.95 9.72
N GLY A 256 4.60 23.69 10.37
CA GLY A 256 5.73 22.96 9.79
C GLY A 256 6.66 23.79 8.90
N TYR A 257 6.52 25.11 8.88
CA TYR A 257 7.41 26.00 8.12
C TYR A 257 8.64 26.40 8.94
N THR A 258 9.82 26.23 8.34
CA THR A 258 11.08 26.79 8.80
C THR A 258 11.76 27.56 7.68
N SER A 259 12.49 28.62 8.01
CA SER A 259 13.26 29.40 7.03
C SER A 259 14.32 28.55 6.32
N SER A 260 14.90 27.57 7.02
CA SER A 260 15.81 26.58 6.45
C SER A 260 15.13 25.69 5.41
N LEU A 261 13.90 25.23 5.65
CA LEU A 261 13.16 24.41 4.69
C LEU A 261 12.87 25.15 3.38
N ALA A 262 12.44 26.41 3.47
CA ALA A 262 12.17 27.23 2.29
C ALA A 262 13.43 27.49 1.47
N CYS A 263 14.53 27.81 2.15
CA CYS A 263 15.83 28.03 1.52
C CYS A 263 16.38 26.76 0.85
N TYR A 264 16.30 25.62 1.55
CA TYR A 264 16.79 24.34 1.05
C TYR A 264 16.04 23.88 -0.20
N ARG A 265 14.70 24.03 -0.23
CA ARG A 265 13.90 23.74 -1.42
C ARG A 265 14.30 24.58 -2.62
N ALA A 266 14.47 25.89 -2.43
CA ALA A 266 14.88 26.78 -3.50
C ALA A 266 16.29 26.44 -4.03
N LEU A 267 17.22 26.04 -3.15
CA LEU A 267 18.54 25.56 -3.55
C LEU A 267 18.47 24.22 -4.28
N GLN A 268 17.64 23.29 -3.81
CA GLN A 268 17.45 22.01 -4.48
C GLN A 268 16.89 22.21 -5.89
N ASP A 269 15.85 23.03 -6.05
CA ASP A 269 15.28 23.34 -7.37
C ASP A 269 16.30 24.03 -8.29
N ALA A 270 17.07 24.99 -7.76
CA ALA A 270 18.08 25.71 -8.53
C ALA A 270 19.24 24.80 -8.98
N PHE A 271 19.67 23.86 -8.14
CA PHE A 271 20.81 22.97 -8.43
C PHE A 271 20.38 21.72 -9.21
N SER A 272 19.14 21.27 -9.06
CA SER A 272 18.54 20.19 -9.85
C SER A 272 18.05 20.66 -11.23
N GLY A 273 17.78 21.95 -11.41
CA GLY A 273 17.36 22.54 -12.70
C GLY A 273 18.51 22.85 -13.68
N LEU A 274 19.77 22.65 -13.30
CA LEU A 274 20.95 22.95 -14.13
C LEU A 274 21.31 21.80 -15.08
N LEU A 275 20.38 21.34 -15.92
CA LEU A 275 20.71 20.43 -17.03
C LEU A 275 19.87 20.77 -18.26
N TRP A 276 20.47 21.52 -19.20
CA TRP A 276 20.26 21.30 -20.63
C TRP A 276 21.12 20.10 -21.02
N HIS A 277 20.50 19.09 -21.61
CA HIS A 277 21.18 18.00 -22.31
C HIS A 277 20.84 18.17 -23.81
N PRO A 278 21.82 18.22 -24.73
CA PRO A 278 21.56 18.13 -26.18
C PRO A 278 20.94 16.79 -26.56
#